data_AF-A0A822INM0-F1
#
_entry.id   AF-A0A822INM0-F1
#
_cell.length_a   1.000
_cell.length_b   1.000
_cell.length_c   1.000
_cell.angle_alpha   90.00
_cell.angle_beta   90.00
_cell.angle_gamma   90.00
#
_symmetry.space_group_name_H-M   'P 1'
#
loop_
_entity.id
_entity.type
_entity.pdbx_description
1 polymer ?
#
loop_
_entity_poly.entity_id
_entity_poly.type
_entity_poly.pdbx_seq_one_letter_code
_entity_poly.pdbx_strand_id
1 'polypeptide(L)' 'MACLDIAPCPTTLASDVVLPGVIDAMECDGTFYRLDDVPVYFQPFTKSPFGFTQSNEDTMKQLFQRIKRLR' A
#
# COMPACT_ATOMS: atom_id res chain seq x y z
N MET A 1 13.19 -9.62 5.40
CA MET A 1 11.87 -8.99 5.63
C MET A 1 11.66 -7.89 4.59
N ALA A 2 10.48 -7.84 3.97
CA ALA A 2 10.09 -6.74 3.08
C ALA A 2 9.05 -5.87 3.79
N CYS A 3 9.15 -4.56 3.62
CA CYS A 3 8.24 -3.57 4.22
C CYS A 3 7.70 -2.65 3.14
N LEU A 4 6.45 -2.24 3.30
CA LEU A 4 5.80 -1.23 2.49
C LEU A 4 5.29 -0.16 3.45
N ASP A 5 5.81 1.06 3.31
CA ASP A 5 5.54 2.16 4.26
C ASP A 5 5.66 3.52 3.57
N ILE A 6 4.98 4.51 4.14
CA ILE A 6 4.91 5.89 3.64
C ILE A 6 5.98 6.78 4.28
N ALA A 7 6.58 6.34 5.40
CA ALA A 7 7.54 7.11 6.16
C ALA A 7 8.63 6.24 6.81
N PRO A 8 9.79 6.83 7.17
CA PRO A 8 10.80 6.14 7.95
C PRO A 8 10.26 5.73 9.33
N CYS A 9 10.23 4.43 9.60
CA CYS A 9 9.78 3.84 10.86
C CYS A 9 10.69 2.67 11.29
N PRO A 10 10.57 2.16 12.53
CA PRO A 10 11.37 1.01 12.97
C PRO A 10 11.30 -0.20 12.04
N THR A 11 10.14 -0.44 11.42
CA THR A 11 9.95 -1.54 10.46
C THR A 11 10.71 -1.31 9.16
N THR A 12 10.75 -0.08 8.64
CA THR A 12 11.58 0.24 7.48
C THR A 12 13.07 0.05 7.77
N LEU A 13 13.52 0.35 8.99
CA LEU A 13 14.92 0.18 9.42
C LEU A 13 15.31 -1.30 9.57
N ALA A 14 14.36 -2.13 10.02
CA ALA A 14 14.58 -3.56 10.21
C ALA A 14 14.43 -4.39 8.91
N SER A 15 14.06 -3.77 7.78
CA SER A 15 13.74 -4.47 6.54
C SER A 15 14.90 -4.52 5.55
N ASP A 16 15.05 -5.64 4.85
CA ASP A 16 16.03 -5.80 3.76
C ASP A 16 15.59 -5.05 2.48
N VAL A 17 14.28 -4.92 2.29
CA VAL A 17 13.67 -4.24 1.16
C VAL A 17 12.54 -3.35 1.65
N VAL A 18 12.57 -2.07 1.27
CA VAL A 18 11.52 -1.09 1.57
C VAL A 18 10.88 -0.64 0.26
N LEU A 19 9.57 -0.85 0.15
CA LEU A 19 8.74 -0.42 -0.96
C LEU A 19 7.99 0.86 -0.55
N PRO A 20 7.85 1.84 -1.44
CA PRO A 20 7.08 3.05 -1.14
C PRO A 20 5.60 2.71 -1.01
N GLY A 21 5.00 3.08 0.11
CA GLY A 21 3.56 2.96 0.34
C GLY A 21 2.78 4.16 -0.19
N VAL A 22 1.51 3.92 -0.48
CA VAL A 22 0.47 4.93 -0.79
C VAL A 22 -0.41 5.08 0.45
N ILE A 23 -0.83 6.30 0.79
CA ILE A 23 -1.66 6.57 1.96
C ILE A 23 -3.12 6.22 1.65
N ASP A 24 -3.58 5.09 2.20
CA ASP A 24 -4.98 4.67 2.06
C ASP A 24 -5.95 5.73 2.61
N ALA A 25 -7.10 5.90 1.95
CA ALA A 25 -8.12 6.93 2.20
C ALA A 25 -7.71 8.40 1.90
N MET A 26 -6.42 8.69 1.71
CA MET A 26 -5.98 10.00 1.21
C MET A 26 -5.67 9.96 -0.29
N GLU A 27 -4.86 8.99 -0.71
CA GLU A 27 -4.27 8.88 -2.06
C GLU A 27 -4.88 7.76 -2.90
N CYS A 28 -5.56 6.80 -2.28
CA CYS A 28 -6.33 5.76 -2.94
C CYS A 28 -7.58 5.36 -2.13
N ASP A 29 -8.57 4.77 -2.81
CA ASP A 29 -9.79 4.26 -2.19
C ASP A 29 -9.48 3.17 -1.15
N GLY A 30 -10.31 3.08 -0.12
CA GLY A 30 -10.15 2.08 0.93
C GLY A 30 -11.43 1.86 1.72
N THR A 31 -11.50 0.72 2.40
CA THR A 31 -12.56 0.43 3.38
C THR A 31 -11.91 0.18 4.73
N PHE A 32 -12.22 1.03 5.71
CA PHE A 32 -11.80 0.80 7.08
C PHE A 32 -12.89 0.06 7.84
N TYR A 33 -12.49 -0.93 8.63
CA TYR A 33 -13.36 -1.60 9.57
C TYR A 33 -13.11 -0.98 10.94
N ARG A 34 -14.16 -0.35 11.47
CA ARG A 34 -14.14 0.17 12.83
C ARG A 34 -14.07 -0.99 13.83
N LEU A 35 -13.82 -0.66 15.11
CA LEU A 35 -13.78 -1.66 16.19
C LEU A 35 -15.12 -2.37 16.44
N ASP A 36 -16.22 -1.84 15.90
CA ASP A 36 -17.56 -2.42 15.91
C ASP A 36 -17.91 -3.15 14.60
N ASP A 37 -16.91 -3.53 13.80
CA ASP A 37 -17.02 -4.24 12.52
C ASP A 37 -17.84 -3.52 11.43
N VAL A 38 -18.15 -2.24 11.63
CA VAL A 38 -18.85 -1.43 10.62
C VAL A 38 -17.86 -1.02 9.53
N PRO A 39 -18.09 -1.41 8.25
CA PRO A 39 -17.27 -0.96 7.15
C PRO A 39 -17.56 0.50 6.80
N VAL A 40 -16.52 1.30 6.67
CA VAL A 40 -16.61 2.69 6.22
C VAL A 40 -15.78 2.82 4.95
N TYR A 41 -16.46 3.14 3.85
CA TYR A 41 -15.80 3.42 2.56
C TYR A 41 -15.25 4.85 2.56
N PHE A 42 -14.00 5.00 2.12
CA PHE A 42 -13.34 6.28 1.95
C PHE A 42 -13.00 6.53 0.49
N GLN A 43 -13.47 7.67 -0.01
CA GLN A 43 -13.08 8.21 -1.29
C GLN A 43 -11.87 9.14 -1.11
N PRO A 44 -10.78 8.94 -1.86
CA PRO A 44 -9.56 9.75 -1.72
C PRO A 44 -9.80 11.17 -2.22
N PHE A 45 -9.14 12.13 -1.59
CA PHE A 45 -9.16 13.54 -1.98
C PHE A 45 -7.89 13.98 -2.72
N THR A 46 -6.88 13.12 -2.79
CA THR A 46 -5.68 13.29 -3.60
C THR A 46 -5.35 11.99 -4.34
N LYS A 47 -4.27 11.97 -5.12
CA LYS A 47 -3.81 10.80 -5.87
C LYS A 47 -2.43 10.39 -5.36
N SER A 48 -2.08 9.12 -5.58
CA SER A 48 -0.72 8.63 -5.39
C SER A 48 0.32 9.59 -5.98
N PRO A 49 1.38 9.94 -5.23
CA PRO A 49 2.46 10.80 -5.72
C PRO A 49 3.38 10.07 -6.71
N PHE A 50 3.20 8.76 -6.89
CA PHE A 50 4.03 7.92 -7.73
C PHE A 50 3.42 7.69 -9.11
N GLY A 51 4.25 7.73 -10.16
CA GLY A 51 3.82 7.41 -11.53
C GLY A 51 3.68 5.91 -11.82
N PHE A 52 4.16 5.05 -10.93
CA PHE A 52 4.26 3.60 -11.15
C PHE A 52 3.32 2.77 -10.27
N THR A 53 2.61 3.39 -9.31
CA THR A 53 1.61 2.69 -8.50
C THR A 53 0.46 3.61 -8.12
N GLN A 54 -0.75 3.06 -8.12
CA GLN A 54 -1.95 3.78 -7.72
C GLN A 54 -2.40 3.47 -6.28
N SER A 55 -2.00 2.33 -5.72
CA SER A 55 -2.36 1.90 -4.37
C SER A 55 -1.41 0.80 -3.88
N ASN A 56 -1.47 0.50 -2.59
CA ASN A 56 -0.74 -0.63 -2.01
C ASN A 56 -1.16 -1.95 -2.66
N GLU A 57 -2.46 -2.12 -2.94
CA GLU A 57 -2.98 -3.30 -3.65
C GLU A 57 -2.39 -3.43 -5.07
N ASP A 58 -2.28 -2.32 -5.79
CA ASP A 58 -1.69 -2.29 -7.13
C ASP A 58 -0.22 -2.73 -7.08
N THR A 59 0.57 -2.22 -6.13
CA THR A 59 1.96 -2.67 -5.90
C THR A 59 2.03 -4.19 -5.67
N MET A 60 1.13 -4.74 -4.84
CA MET A 60 1.08 -6.18 -4.57
C MET A 60 0.71 -6.98 -5.81
N LYS A 61 -0.22 -6.49 -6.65
CA LYS A 61 -0.56 -7.13 -7.93
C LYS A 61 0.62 -7.14 -8.89
N GLN A 62 1.36 -6.03 -9.00
CA GLN A 62 2.55 -5.94 -9.85
C GLN A 62 3.61 -6.97 -9.42
N LEU A 63 3.89 -7.08 -8.11
CA LEU A 63 4.80 -8.07 -7.55
C LEU A 63 4.34 -9.50 -7.84
N PHE A 64 3.06 -9.79 -7.60
CA PHE A 64 2.47 -11.10 -7.84
C PHE A 64 2.64 -11.51 -9.32
N GLN A 65 2.34 -10.62 -10.26
CA GLN A 65 2.52 -10.87 -11.69
C GLN A 65 3.98 -11.07 -12.07
N ARG A 66 4.91 -10.35 -11.44
CA ARG A 66 6.35 -10.53 -11.68
C ARG A 66 6.82 -11.90 -11.19
N ILE A 67 6.43 -12.29 -9.98
CA ILE A 67 6.80 -13.59 -9.38
C ILE A 67 6.24 -14.74 -10.21
N LYS A 68 5.00 -14.65 -10.68
CA LYS A 68 4.38 -15.65 -11.57
C LYS A 68 5.09 -15.85 -12.91
N ARG A 69 5.92 -14.90 -13.37
CA ARG A 69 6.71 -15.04 -14.60
C ARG A 69 8.11 -15.62 -14.34
N LEU A 70 8.55 -15.65 -13.08
CA LEU A 70 9.84 -16.19 -12.67
C LEU A 70 9.75 -17.68 -12.29
N ARG A 71 8.55 -18.18 -12.04
CA ARG A 71 8.20 -19.60 -11.88
C ARG A 71 7.50 -20.09 -13.13
#